data_AF-A9YIG3-F1
#
_entry.id   AF-A9YIG3-F1
#
_cell.length_a   1.000
_cell.length_b   1.000
_cell.length_c   1.000
_cell.angle_alpha   90.00
_cell.angle_beta   90.00
_cell.angle_gamma   90.00
#
_symmetry.space_group_name_H-M   'P 1'
#
loop_
_entity.id
_entity.type
_entity.pdbx_description
1 polymer ?
#
loop_
_entity_poly.entity_id
_entity_poly.type
_entity_poly.pdbx_seq_one_letter_code
_entity_poly.pdbx_strand_id
1 'polypeptide(L)'
;AFGKSNGALEKIAREHQCHERYVQMDQRLRQLLESCLSVLPKRRPLPGELLEHPIFEEVLLDLKKQKMQPLSPETEHLPLLLRCPLSQIYHLWQLAGGDVQAELKKEGLIRSEAPILGLPQIVRLSGASVCPGRSQAQLMDDRVVPLRLKALLQRLSGLPAAVYFPLLHSPRFPAHFARELQELPLVIREKDIEYQFQRVRLFARLLQGYPHTAEQLQREAAVDVPPLLRGPIWAALLEVVPNGSY
;
A
#
# COMPACT_ATOMS: atom_id res chain seq x y z
N ALA A 1 30.15 0.41 38.08
CA ALA A 1 28.76 0.31 38.56
C ALA A 1 27.82 0.26 37.35
N PHE A 2 27.60 -0.94 36.82
CA PHE A 2 26.64 -1.19 35.74
C PHE A 2 25.31 -1.60 36.38
N GLY A 3 24.19 -1.07 35.89
CA GLY A 3 22.86 -1.63 36.18
C GLY A 3 21.96 -0.83 37.12
N LYS A 4 21.67 0.44 36.79
CA LYS A 4 20.28 0.90 36.96
C LYS A 4 19.64 0.78 35.58
N SER A 5 18.64 -0.09 35.49
CA SER A 5 17.81 -0.28 34.31
C SER A 5 16.99 0.99 34.06
N ASN A 6 17.63 2.02 33.52
CA ASN A 6 16.87 3.15 32.97
C ASN A 6 15.99 2.58 31.85
N GLY A 7 14.70 2.91 31.86
CA GLY A 7 13.77 2.48 30.82
C GLY A 7 14.32 2.81 29.44
N ALA A 8 14.03 1.97 28.44
CA ALA A 8 14.50 2.19 27.07
C ALA A 8 14.18 3.61 26.57
N LEU A 9 13.00 4.13 26.94
CA LEU A 9 12.55 5.49 26.65
C LEU A 9 13.43 6.57 27.30
N GLU A 10 13.78 6.43 28.57
CA GLU A 10 14.65 7.38 29.28
C GLU A 10 16.05 7.40 28.66
N LYS A 11 16.58 6.23 28.29
CA LYS A 11 17.87 6.12 27.62
C LYS A 11 17.87 6.88 26.29
N ILE A 12 16.84 6.67 25.46
CA ILE A 12 16.65 7.39 24.20
C ILE A 12 16.57 8.91 24.45
N ALA A 13 15.80 9.33 25.45
CA ALA A 13 15.65 10.76 25.77
C ALA A 13 17.00 11.41 26.16
N ARG A 14 17.86 10.70 26.90
CA ARG A 14 19.21 11.20 27.25
C ARG A 14 20.14 11.24 26.04
N GLU A 15 20.13 10.22 25.19
CA GLU A 15 20.95 10.16 23.97
C GLU A 15 20.64 11.31 22.99
N HIS A 16 19.38 11.72 22.92
CA HIS A 16 18.90 12.80 22.04
C HIS A 16 18.76 14.16 22.74
N GLN A 17 19.35 14.36 23.92
CA GLN A 17 19.30 15.63 24.67
C GLN A 17 17.87 16.13 24.97
N CYS A 18 16.90 15.22 25.00
CA CYS A 18 15.48 15.50 25.23
C CYS A 18 15.01 15.08 26.63
N HIS A 19 15.93 15.00 27.60
CA HIS A 19 15.61 14.48 28.93
C HIS A 19 14.58 15.33 29.68
N GLU A 20 14.64 16.66 29.54
CA GLU A 20 13.66 17.57 30.14
C GLU A 20 12.24 17.30 29.64
N ARG A 21 12.08 17.07 28.33
CA ARG A 21 10.79 16.73 27.71
C ARG A 21 10.27 15.38 28.19
N TYR A 22 11.16 14.42 28.43
CA TYR A 22 10.79 13.14 29.04
C TYR A 22 10.26 13.33 30.47
N VAL A 23 10.90 14.17 31.29
CA VAL A 23 10.48 14.45 32.67
C VAL A 23 9.13 15.17 32.73
N GLN A 24 8.87 16.08 31.80
CA GLN A 24 7.61 16.83 31.69
C GLN A 24 6.46 16.05 31.04
N MET A 25 6.73 14.90 30.42
CA MET A 25 5.73 14.08 29.75
C MET A 25 4.71 13.53 30.74
N ASP A 26 3.43 13.49 30.34
CA ASP A 26 2.36 12.87 31.12
C ASP A 26 2.73 11.44 31.55
N GLN A 27 2.39 11.11 32.80
CA GLN A 27 2.76 9.84 33.41
C GLN A 27 2.07 8.66 32.71
N ARG A 28 0.82 8.82 32.27
CA ARG A 28 0.08 7.75 31.57
C ARG A 28 0.70 7.47 30.20
N LEU A 29 1.07 8.53 29.47
CA LEU A 29 1.77 8.40 28.20
C LEU A 29 3.14 7.74 28.37
N ARG A 30 3.89 8.13 29.41
CA ARG A 30 5.21 7.57 29.71
C ARG A 30 5.13 6.07 30.00
N GLN A 31 4.18 5.65 30.84
CA GLN A 31 3.96 4.23 31.17
C GLN A 31 3.59 3.41 29.93
N LEU A 32 2.69 3.93 29.08
CA LEU A 32 2.33 3.30 27.82
C LEU A 32 3.56 3.09 26.93
N LEU A 33 4.34 4.15 26.70
CA LEU A 33 5.54 4.09 25.85
C LEU A 33 6.61 3.13 26.41
N GLU A 34 6.82 3.11 27.73
CA GLU A 34 7.74 2.16 28.37
C GLU A 34 7.29 0.71 28.21
N SER A 35 5.99 0.43 28.29
CA SER A 35 5.44 -0.91 28.05
C SER A 35 5.65 -1.37 26.60
N CYS A 36 5.46 -0.46 25.63
CA CYS A 36 5.69 -0.71 24.20
C CYS A 36 7.17 -0.93 23.87
N LEU A 37 8.08 -0.23 24.57
CA LEU A 37 9.52 -0.27 24.33
C LEU A 37 10.24 -1.35 25.16
N SER A 38 9.51 -2.35 25.66
CA SER A 38 10.10 -3.49 26.35
C SER A 38 11.06 -4.27 25.43
N VAL A 39 12.23 -4.65 25.97
CA VAL A 39 13.27 -5.38 25.24
C VAL A 39 12.77 -6.73 24.73
N LEU A 40 11.96 -7.42 25.54
CA LEU A 40 11.36 -8.70 25.18
C LEU A 40 10.03 -8.46 24.45
N PRO A 41 9.88 -8.89 23.18
CA PRO A 41 8.64 -8.69 22.42
C PRO A 41 7.41 -9.28 23.11
N LYS A 42 7.56 -10.41 23.82
CA LYS A 42 6.48 -11.07 24.58
C LYS A 42 5.89 -10.24 25.70
N ARG A 43 6.59 -9.18 26.15
CA ARG A 43 6.13 -8.29 27.22
C ARG A 43 5.49 -7.01 26.67
N ARG A 44 5.48 -6.82 25.36
CA ARG A 44 4.83 -5.68 24.72
C ARG A 44 3.34 -5.98 24.62
N PRO A 45 2.48 -5.02 24.96
CA PRO A 45 1.04 -5.19 24.84
C PRO A 45 0.62 -5.40 23.38
N LEU A 46 -0.46 -6.15 23.19
CA LEU A 46 -1.07 -6.34 21.86
C LEU A 46 -1.84 -5.09 21.42
N PRO A 47 -2.10 -4.91 20.11
CA PRO A 47 -2.87 -3.76 19.62
C PRO A 47 -4.25 -3.61 20.27
N GLY A 48 -4.94 -4.71 20.58
CA GLY A 48 -6.22 -4.67 21.30
C GLY A 48 -6.10 -4.10 22.71
N GLU A 49 -5.10 -4.57 23.48
CA GLU A 49 -4.82 -4.11 24.85
C GLU A 49 -4.40 -2.63 24.87
N LEU A 50 -3.67 -2.18 23.84
CA LEU A 50 -3.29 -0.78 23.68
C LEU A 50 -4.49 0.14 23.49
N LEU A 51 -5.50 -0.30 22.72
CA LEU A 51 -6.71 0.49 22.47
C LEU A 51 -7.59 0.66 23.71
N GLU A 52 -7.47 -0.25 24.69
CA GLU A 52 -8.17 -0.18 25.98
C GLU A 52 -7.45 0.74 26.99
N HIS A 53 -6.27 1.27 26.65
CA HIS A 53 -5.52 2.11 27.57
C HIS A 53 -6.25 3.45 27.84
N PRO A 54 -6.27 3.95 29.10
CA PRO A 54 -7.03 5.14 29.49
C PRO A 54 -6.71 6.42 28.70
N ILE A 55 -5.55 6.47 28.06
CA ILE A 55 -5.13 7.63 27.24
C ILE A 55 -5.95 7.79 25.95
N PHE A 56 -6.54 6.69 25.46
CA PHE A 56 -7.31 6.69 24.22
C PHE A 56 -8.82 6.86 24.45
N GLU A 57 -9.29 6.88 25.70
CA GLU A 57 -10.71 6.96 26.03
C GLU A 57 -11.37 8.21 25.43
N GLU A 58 -10.74 9.37 25.59
CA GLU A 58 -11.22 10.64 25.02
C GLU A 58 -11.25 10.61 23.49
N VAL A 59 -10.20 10.10 22.86
CA VAL A 59 -10.09 9.98 21.39
C VAL A 59 -11.15 9.02 20.84
N LEU A 60 -11.39 7.91 21.53
CA LEU A 60 -12.41 6.93 21.15
C LEU A 60 -13.83 7.51 21.28
N LEU A 61 -14.09 8.33 22.30
CA LEU A 61 -15.36 9.03 22.44
C LEU A 61 -15.58 10.01 21.29
N ASP A 62 -14.57 10.77 20.90
CA ASP A 62 -14.67 11.72 19.79
C ASP A 62 -14.83 11.04 18.42
N LEU A 63 -14.11 9.94 18.19
CA LEU A 63 -14.29 9.12 16.99
C LEU A 63 -15.69 8.49 16.90
N LYS A 64 -16.24 8.06 18.04
CA LYS A 64 -17.62 7.55 18.10
C LYS A 64 -18.65 8.65 17.79
N LYS A 65 -18.45 9.86 18.32
CA LYS A 65 -19.32 11.02 18.00
C LYS A 65 -19.27 11.35 16.49
N GLN A 66 -18.10 11.30 15.87
CA GLN A 66 -17.93 11.53 14.43
C GLN A 66 -18.60 10.44 13.58
N LYS A 67 -18.52 9.16 13.98
CA LYS A 67 -19.22 8.06 13.29
C LYS A 67 -20.74 8.09 13.44
N MET A 68 -21.26 8.72 14.51
CA MET A 68 -22.69 8.83 14.79
C MET A 68 -23.36 10.03 14.13
N GLN A 69 -22.59 10.96 13.54
CA GLN A 69 -23.19 11.94 12.65
C GLN A 69 -23.63 11.20 11.38
N PRO A 70 -24.93 11.21 11.02
CA PRO A 70 -25.36 10.64 9.76
C PRO A 70 -24.60 11.36 8.66
N LEU A 71 -23.87 10.60 7.83
CA LEU A 71 -23.28 11.13 6.61
C LEU A 71 -24.39 11.87 5.88
N SER A 72 -24.20 13.16 5.65
CA SER A 72 -25.08 13.95 4.78
C SER A 72 -25.27 13.20 3.46
N PRO A 73 -26.48 13.22 2.86
CA PRO A 73 -26.79 12.51 1.62
C PRO A 73 -25.99 13.00 0.40
N GLU A 74 -25.17 14.04 0.57
CA GLU A 74 -24.07 14.39 -0.33
C GLU A 74 -22.91 13.42 -0.14
N THR A 75 -23.20 12.14 -0.40
CA THR A 75 -22.17 11.12 -0.48
C THR A 75 -21.32 11.52 -1.68
N GLU A 76 -20.13 12.06 -1.45
CA GLU A 76 -19.13 12.25 -2.50
C GLU A 76 -19.08 10.94 -3.29
N HIS A 77 -19.62 10.95 -4.51
CA HIS A 77 -19.73 9.75 -5.31
C HIS A 77 -18.31 9.27 -5.59
N LEU A 78 -17.85 8.28 -4.81
CA LEU A 78 -16.51 7.74 -4.95
C LEU A 78 -16.33 7.33 -6.43
N PRO A 79 -15.26 7.81 -7.09
CA PRO A 79 -14.98 7.45 -8.47
C PRO A 79 -15.07 5.93 -8.65
N LEU A 80 -15.67 5.48 -9.76
CA LEU A 80 -15.84 4.04 -10.05
C LEU A 80 -14.51 3.27 -9.95
N LEU A 81 -13.41 3.95 -10.28
CA LEU A 81 -12.05 3.41 -10.15
C LEU A 81 -11.72 2.95 -8.73
N LEU A 82 -12.17 3.65 -7.69
CA LEU A 82 -11.89 3.29 -6.29
C LEU A 82 -12.64 2.04 -5.83
N ARG A 83 -13.56 1.52 -6.65
CA ARG A 83 -14.23 0.23 -6.43
C ARG A 83 -13.43 -0.94 -7.01
N CYS A 84 -12.32 -0.67 -7.71
CA CYS A 84 -11.42 -1.69 -8.22
C CYS A 84 -10.42 -2.14 -7.14
N PRO A 85 -9.87 -3.37 -7.24
CA PRO A 85 -8.79 -3.81 -6.34
C PRO A 85 -7.58 -2.88 -6.39
N LEU A 86 -6.96 -2.62 -5.24
CA LEU A 86 -5.82 -1.71 -5.12
C LEU A 86 -4.65 -2.11 -6.02
N SER A 87 -4.39 -3.41 -6.19
CA SER A 87 -3.35 -3.93 -7.09
C SER A 87 -3.57 -3.51 -8.54
N GLN A 88 -4.83 -3.49 -9.01
CA GLN A 88 -5.18 -3.04 -10.35
C GLN A 88 -5.01 -1.52 -10.48
N ILE A 89 -5.48 -0.77 -9.49
CA ILE A 89 -5.34 0.70 -9.47
C ILE A 89 -3.86 1.09 -9.49
N TYR A 90 -3.04 0.43 -8.68
CA TYR A 90 -1.60 0.70 -8.61
C TYR A 90 -0.88 0.39 -9.93
N HIS A 91 -1.19 -0.74 -10.57
CA HIS A 91 -0.63 -1.08 -11.88
C HIS A 91 -0.99 -0.05 -12.95
N LEU A 92 -2.25 0.38 -13.02
CA LEU A 92 -2.70 1.39 -13.97
C LEU A 92 -2.10 2.76 -13.67
N TRP A 93 -1.91 3.08 -12.39
CA TRP A 93 -1.23 4.30 -11.98
C TRP A 93 0.23 4.33 -12.47
N GLN A 94 0.94 3.19 -12.39
CA GLN A 94 2.28 3.06 -12.96
C GLN A 94 2.28 3.24 -14.49
N LEU A 95 1.31 2.65 -15.20
CA LEU A 95 1.13 2.85 -16.65
C LEU A 95 0.83 4.31 -17.01
N ALA A 96 0.12 5.04 -16.15
CA ALA A 96 -0.13 6.47 -16.29
C ALA A 96 1.09 7.36 -15.99
N GLY A 97 2.28 6.77 -15.79
CA GLY A 97 3.52 7.47 -15.47
C GLY A 97 3.79 7.65 -13.98
N GLY A 98 3.02 6.97 -13.12
CA GLY A 98 3.26 6.95 -11.68
C GLY A 98 4.54 6.21 -11.31
N ASP A 99 5.37 6.82 -10.49
CA ASP A 99 6.59 6.20 -9.94
C ASP A 99 6.62 6.40 -8.43
N VAL A 100 6.50 5.29 -7.69
CA VAL A 100 6.47 5.31 -6.23
C VAL A 100 7.82 5.74 -5.66
N GLN A 101 8.93 5.35 -6.31
CA GLN A 101 10.26 5.74 -5.84
C GLN A 101 10.49 7.22 -6.05
N ALA A 102 10.05 7.77 -7.18
CA ALA A 102 10.13 9.20 -7.45
C ALA A 102 9.30 10.02 -6.45
N GLU A 103 8.07 9.62 -6.15
CA GLU A 103 7.22 10.33 -5.18
C GLU A 103 7.80 10.23 -3.75
N LEU A 104 8.30 9.08 -3.34
CA LEU A 104 8.96 8.92 -2.03
C LEU A 104 10.28 9.70 -1.94
N LYS A 105 11.04 9.81 -3.03
CA LYS A 105 12.26 10.62 -3.09
C LYS A 105 11.95 12.11 -2.95
N LYS A 106 10.87 12.57 -3.58
CA LYS A 106 10.39 13.96 -3.50
C LYS A 106 9.96 14.34 -2.08
N GLU A 107 9.33 13.42 -1.35
CA GLU A 107 8.97 13.61 0.07
C GLU A 107 10.16 13.36 1.04
N GLY A 108 11.35 13.09 0.50
CA GLY A 108 12.58 12.89 1.26
C GLY A 108 12.60 11.59 2.09
N LEU A 109 11.75 10.62 1.75
CA LEU A 109 11.70 9.30 2.38
C LEU A 109 12.74 8.35 1.79
N ILE A 110 12.98 8.43 0.48
CA ILE A 110 14.11 7.76 -0.16
C ILE A 110 15.25 8.76 -0.26
N ARG A 111 16.31 8.52 0.52
CA ARG A 111 17.54 9.32 0.51
C ARG A 111 18.68 8.48 -0.03
N SER A 112 19.34 8.97 -1.07
CA SER A 112 20.55 8.37 -1.61
C SER A 112 21.74 8.86 -0.78
N GLU A 113 22.17 8.07 0.19
CA GLU A 113 23.40 8.33 0.95
C GLU A 113 24.47 7.31 0.57
N ALA A 114 25.70 7.77 0.36
CA ALA A 114 26.80 6.88 0.00
C ALA A 114 27.12 5.97 1.19
N PRO A 115 27.21 4.63 1.03
CA PRO A 115 27.46 3.70 2.14
C PRO A 115 28.73 4.02 2.95
N ILE A 116 29.72 4.63 2.30
CA ILE A 116 30.97 5.08 2.93
C ILE A 116 30.74 6.10 4.06
N LEU A 117 29.65 6.87 4.00
CA LEU A 117 29.27 7.84 5.03
C LEU A 117 28.66 7.17 6.28
N GLY A 118 28.31 5.88 6.21
CA GLY A 118 27.85 5.10 7.36
C GLY A 118 28.97 4.30 8.05
N LEU A 119 30.19 4.33 7.51
CA LEU A 119 31.32 3.58 8.09
C LEU A 119 31.87 4.27 9.35
N PRO A 120 32.40 3.51 10.32
CA PRO A 120 33.08 4.09 11.47
C PRO A 120 34.28 4.92 11.02
N GLN A 121 34.36 6.17 11.48
CA GLN A 121 35.46 7.08 11.15
C GLN A 121 36.73 6.73 11.93
N ILE A 122 36.58 6.24 13.17
CA ILE A 122 37.70 5.82 14.02
C ILE A 122 37.32 4.50 14.67
N VAL A 123 38.21 3.51 14.59
CA VAL A 123 38.10 2.25 15.34
C VAL A 123 39.27 2.20 16.31
N ARG A 124 38.98 2.26 17.61
CA ARG A 124 40.01 2.21 18.66
C ARG A 124 40.40 0.76 18.91
N LEU A 125 41.66 0.53 19.30
CA LEU A 125 42.16 -0.79 19.71
C LEU A 125 41.38 -1.40 20.89
N SER A 126 40.66 -0.57 21.65
CA SER A 126 39.75 -1.00 22.72
C SER A 126 38.42 -1.59 22.23
N GLY A 127 38.19 -1.70 20.92
CA GLY A 127 36.92 -2.14 20.32
C GLY A 127 35.82 -1.07 20.27
N ALA A 128 36.10 0.16 20.71
CA ALA A 128 35.16 1.27 20.61
C ALA A 128 35.31 1.98 19.26
N SER A 129 34.19 2.22 18.57
CA SER A 129 34.17 2.94 17.30
C SER A 129 33.49 4.30 17.42
N VAL A 130 34.08 5.32 16.79
CA VAL A 130 33.44 6.61 16.54
C VAL A 130 32.75 6.49 15.20
N CYS A 131 31.42 6.34 15.23
CA CYS A 131 30.60 6.27 14.03
C CYS A 131 29.96 7.64 13.74
N PRO A 132 29.71 7.96 12.46
CA PRO A 132 28.77 9.01 12.08
C PRO A 132 27.43 8.81 12.80
N GLY A 133 26.71 9.91 13.05
CA GLY A 133 25.36 9.82 13.59
C GLY A 133 24.48 8.94 12.70
N ARG A 134 23.55 8.18 13.29
CA ARG A 134 22.64 7.33 12.52
C ARG A 134 21.91 8.18 11.49
N SER A 135 22.03 7.82 10.22
CA SER A 135 21.34 8.52 9.16
C SER A 135 19.83 8.42 9.38
N GLN A 136 19.12 9.52 9.17
CA GLN A 136 17.66 9.51 9.11
C GLN A 136 17.14 8.58 8.01
N ALA A 137 17.95 8.29 6.98
CA ALA A 137 17.62 7.30 5.95
C ALA A 137 17.56 5.85 6.49
N GLN A 138 18.18 5.59 7.64
CA GLN A 138 18.21 4.29 8.32
C GLN A 138 17.16 4.20 9.45
N LEU A 139 16.48 5.31 9.76
CA LEU A 139 15.38 5.33 10.70
C LEU A 139 14.08 5.09 9.94
N MET A 140 13.17 4.36 10.58
CA MET A 140 11.82 4.18 10.05
C MET A 140 11.08 5.51 10.15
N ASP A 141 10.43 5.88 9.05
CA ASP A 141 9.65 7.09 8.90
C ASP A 141 8.22 6.69 8.51
N ASP A 142 7.28 6.86 9.45
CA ASP A 142 5.88 6.44 9.32
C ASP A 142 5.01 7.42 8.50
N ARG A 143 5.61 8.39 7.82
CA ARG A 143 4.86 9.35 7.00
C ARG A 143 4.14 8.63 5.85
N VAL A 144 2.82 8.83 5.80
CA VAL A 144 1.98 8.36 4.69
C VAL A 144 1.96 9.42 3.60
N VAL A 145 2.41 9.04 2.39
CA VAL A 145 2.40 9.91 1.21
C VAL A 145 1.20 9.56 0.33
N PRO A 146 0.23 10.46 0.15
CA PRO A 146 -0.90 10.22 -0.74
C PRO A 146 -0.46 10.28 -2.21
N LEU A 147 -0.69 9.19 -2.96
CA LEU A 147 -0.39 9.13 -4.39
C LEU A 147 -1.47 9.87 -5.20
N ARG A 148 -1.04 10.72 -6.13
CA ARG A 148 -1.96 11.52 -6.96
C ARG A 148 -2.54 10.67 -8.11
N LEU A 149 -3.87 10.56 -8.15
CA LEU A 149 -4.59 9.79 -9.19
C LEU A 149 -5.12 10.64 -10.35
N LYS A 150 -4.88 11.96 -10.36
CA LYS A 150 -5.49 12.89 -11.33
C LYS A 150 -5.27 12.47 -12.79
N ALA A 151 -4.04 12.11 -13.16
CA ALA A 151 -3.72 11.71 -14.54
C ALA A 151 -4.48 10.43 -14.95
N LEU A 152 -4.52 9.43 -14.07
CA LEU A 152 -5.24 8.19 -14.32
C LEU A 152 -6.76 8.42 -14.42
N LEU A 153 -7.34 9.20 -13.50
CA LEU A 153 -8.76 9.55 -13.53
C LEU A 153 -9.14 10.31 -14.79
N GLN A 154 -8.29 11.23 -15.27
CA GLN A 154 -8.50 11.95 -16.51
C GLN A 154 -8.53 11.00 -17.71
N ARG A 155 -7.60 10.02 -17.78
CA ARG A 155 -7.57 9.02 -18.86
C ARG A 155 -8.79 8.13 -18.86
N LEU A 156 -9.26 7.69 -17.70
CA LEU A 156 -10.40 6.77 -17.60
C LEU A 156 -11.78 7.47 -17.53
N SER A 157 -11.80 8.81 -17.62
CA SER A 157 -13.02 9.62 -17.46
C SER A 157 -14.06 9.40 -18.56
N GLY A 158 -13.61 9.10 -19.77
CA GLY A 158 -14.49 8.85 -20.92
C GLY A 158 -15.08 7.43 -20.98
N LEU A 159 -14.65 6.52 -20.10
CA LEU A 159 -15.06 5.13 -20.17
C LEU A 159 -16.43 4.90 -19.51
N PRO A 160 -17.33 4.13 -20.15
CA PRO A 160 -18.63 3.82 -19.59
C PRO A 160 -18.51 2.88 -18.39
N ALA A 161 -19.49 2.95 -17.48
CA ALA A 161 -19.54 2.10 -16.28
C ALA A 161 -19.50 0.58 -16.60
N ALA A 162 -19.97 0.18 -17.79
CA ALA A 162 -19.91 -1.21 -18.26
C ALA A 162 -18.48 -1.76 -18.39
N VAL A 163 -17.48 -0.91 -18.59
CA VAL A 163 -16.06 -1.31 -18.61
C VAL A 163 -15.55 -1.61 -17.20
N TYR A 164 -15.98 -0.81 -16.22
CA TYR A 164 -15.61 -1.03 -14.81
C TYR A 164 -16.25 -2.31 -14.27
N PHE A 165 -17.46 -2.64 -14.70
CA PHE A 165 -18.22 -3.81 -14.26
C PHE A 165 -18.72 -4.63 -15.46
N PRO A 166 -17.86 -5.46 -16.08
CA PRO A 166 -18.23 -6.24 -17.25
C PRO A 166 -19.34 -7.25 -16.94
N LEU A 167 -20.43 -7.21 -17.70
CA LEU A 167 -21.58 -8.12 -17.56
C LEU A 167 -21.49 -9.26 -18.57
N LEU A 168 -20.65 -10.26 -18.28
CA LEU A 168 -20.29 -11.34 -19.23
C LEU A 168 -21.48 -12.05 -19.91
N HIS A 169 -22.59 -12.24 -19.18
CA HIS A 169 -23.76 -13.00 -19.65
C HIS A 169 -24.91 -12.12 -20.15
N SER A 170 -24.72 -10.79 -20.21
CA SER A 170 -25.78 -9.89 -20.64
C SER A 170 -25.64 -9.60 -22.14
N PRO A 171 -26.54 -10.09 -23.02
CA PRO A 171 -26.47 -9.81 -24.45
C PRO A 171 -26.62 -8.31 -24.78
N ARG A 172 -27.21 -7.53 -23.86
CA ARG A 172 -27.36 -6.08 -23.99
C ARG A 172 -26.04 -5.31 -23.79
N PHE A 173 -25.06 -5.92 -23.15
CA PHE A 173 -23.79 -5.28 -22.81
C PHE A 173 -22.64 -6.18 -23.23
N PRO A 174 -22.41 -6.34 -24.54
CA PRO A 174 -21.36 -7.22 -25.05
C PRO A 174 -20.00 -6.73 -24.55
N ALA A 175 -19.18 -7.65 -24.04
CA ALA A 175 -17.84 -7.37 -23.53
C ALA A 175 -16.79 -7.15 -24.64
N HIS A 176 -17.20 -6.59 -25.79
CA HIS A 176 -16.30 -6.32 -26.91
C HIS A 176 -15.73 -4.90 -26.78
N PHE A 177 -14.67 -4.78 -26.00
CA PHE A 177 -14.01 -3.50 -25.81
C PHE A 177 -12.69 -3.43 -26.60
N ALA A 178 -12.41 -2.25 -27.17
CA ALA A 178 -11.18 -1.88 -27.88
C ALA A 178 -10.74 -2.81 -29.04
N ARG A 179 -11.64 -3.15 -29.97
CA ARG A 179 -11.29 -3.89 -31.20
C ARG A 179 -10.22 -3.17 -32.05
N GLU A 180 -10.31 -1.85 -32.16
CA GLU A 180 -9.36 -1.05 -32.95
C GLU A 180 -7.94 -1.10 -32.39
N LEU A 181 -7.79 -1.16 -31.06
CA LEU A 181 -6.48 -1.24 -30.42
C LEU A 181 -5.89 -2.65 -30.48
N GLN A 182 -6.67 -3.69 -30.78
CA GLN A 182 -6.17 -5.06 -30.91
C GLN A 182 -5.27 -5.25 -32.13
N GLU A 183 -5.44 -4.43 -33.17
CA GLU A 183 -4.61 -4.47 -34.38
C GLU A 183 -3.21 -3.86 -34.14
N LEU A 184 -3.03 -3.14 -33.03
CA LEU A 184 -1.75 -2.52 -32.70
C LEU A 184 -0.74 -3.58 -32.18
N PRO A 185 0.57 -3.37 -32.44
CA PRO A 185 1.62 -4.21 -31.88
C PRO A 185 1.53 -4.39 -30.37
N LEU A 186 1.90 -5.57 -29.87
CA LEU A 186 1.82 -5.93 -28.45
C LEU A 186 2.45 -4.88 -27.53
N VAL A 187 3.62 -4.34 -27.89
CA VAL A 187 4.34 -3.33 -27.10
C VAL A 187 3.52 -2.05 -26.90
N ILE A 188 2.69 -1.69 -27.88
CA ILE A 188 1.79 -0.53 -27.79
C ILE A 188 0.61 -0.88 -26.88
N ARG A 189 -0.01 -2.05 -27.10
CA ARG A 189 -1.14 -2.54 -26.30
C ARG A 189 -0.79 -2.69 -24.82
N GLU A 190 0.41 -3.14 -24.48
CA GLU A 190 0.87 -3.28 -23.08
C GLU A 190 1.09 -1.93 -22.37
N LYS A 191 1.30 -0.84 -23.13
CA LYS A 191 1.48 0.51 -22.59
C LYS A 191 0.20 1.34 -22.61
N ASP A 192 -0.82 0.91 -23.34
CA ASP A 192 -2.09 1.62 -23.44
C ASP A 192 -2.94 1.41 -22.17
N ILE A 193 -3.29 2.51 -21.51
CA ILE A 193 -3.97 2.49 -20.20
C ILE A 193 -5.40 1.97 -20.33
N GLU A 194 -6.14 2.39 -21.37
CA GLU A 194 -7.55 2.06 -21.53
C GLU A 194 -7.72 0.60 -21.96
N TYR A 195 -6.90 0.16 -22.90
CA TYR A 195 -6.82 -1.22 -23.34
C TYR A 195 -6.43 -2.14 -22.17
N GLN A 196 -5.34 -1.83 -21.44
CA GLN A 196 -4.95 -2.62 -20.28
C GLN A 196 -6.04 -2.65 -19.21
N PHE A 197 -6.70 -1.52 -18.95
CA PHE A 197 -7.82 -1.48 -18.01
C PHE A 197 -8.94 -2.43 -18.43
N GLN A 198 -9.40 -2.35 -19.68
CA GLN A 198 -10.47 -3.20 -20.19
C GLN A 198 -10.10 -4.69 -20.12
N ARG A 199 -8.88 -5.06 -20.56
CA ARG A 199 -8.40 -6.46 -20.49
C ARG A 199 -8.34 -6.94 -19.04
N VAL A 200 -7.78 -6.15 -18.13
CA VAL A 200 -7.69 -6.50 -16.70
C VAL A 200 -9.08 -6.68 -16.08
N ARG A 201 -10.05 -5.79 -16.36
CA ARG A 201 -11.42 -5.91 -15.82
C ARG A 201 -12.14 -7.13 -16.37
N LEU A 202 -11.98 -7.42 -17.66
CA LEU A 202 -12.55 -8.61 -18.31
C LEU A 202 -11.99 -9.89 -17.68
N PHE A 203 -10.66 -10.04 -17.62
CA PHE A 203 -10.03 -11.25 -17.08
C PHE A 203 -10.26 -11.42 -15.58
N ALA A 204 -10.28 -10.34 -14.80
CA ALA A 204 -10.63 -10.42 -13.38
C ALA A 204 -12.03 -11.01 -13.20
N ARG A 205 -12.99 -10.64 -14.07
CA ARG A 205 -14.35 -11.19 -14.02
C ARG A 205 -14.42 -12.63 -14.51
N LEU A 206 -13.66 -12.97 -15.55
CA LEU A 206 -13.57 -14.34 -16.06
C LEU A 206 -12.96 -15.27 -15.01
N LEU A 207 -11.86 -14.90 -14.37
CA LEU A 207 -11.22 -15.68 -13.31
C LEU A 207 -12.16 -15.92 -12.13
N GLN A 208 -12.92 -14.89 -11.71
CA GLN A 208 -13.94 -15.05 -10.66
C GLN A 208 -15.06 -16.02 -11.03
N GLY A 209 -15.37 -16.15 -12.33
CA GLY A 209 -16.39 -17.09 -12.83
C GLY A 209 -15.85 -18.46 -13.21
N TYR A 210 -14.55 -18.69 -13.10
CA TYR A 210 -13.92 -19.97 -13.43
C TYR A 210 -14.37 -21.04 -12.42
N PRO A 211 -14.71 -22.28 -12.83
CA PRO A 211 -14.47 -22.88 -14.15
C PRO A 211 -15.56 -22.63 -15.22
N HIS A 212 -16.71 -22.04 -14.87
CA HIS A 212 -17.82 -21.87 -15.81
C HIS A 212 -17.50 -20.94 -16.99
N THR A 213 -16.54 -20.04 -16.83
CA THR A 213 -16.06 -19.10 -17.84
C THR A 213 -14.86 -19.63 -18.64
N ALA A 214 -14.44 -20.89 -18.46
CA ALA A 214 -13.19 -21.43 -19.03
C ALA A 214 -13.11 -21.27 -20.55
N GLU A 215 -14.18 -21.56 -21.30
CA GLU A 215 -14.20 -21.36 -22.75
C GLU A 215 -13.99 -19.91 -23.15
N GLN A 216 -14.67 -18.97 -22.46
CA GLN A 216 -14.54 -17.55 -22.76
C GLN A 216 -13.15 -17.03 -22.37
N LEU A 217 -12.59 -17.52 -21.27
CA LEU A 217 -11.22 -17.23 -20.85
C LEU A 217 -10.21 -17.68 -21.91
N GLN A 218 -10.35 -18.88 -22.47
CA GLN A 218 -9.51 -19.38 -23.57
C GLN A 218 -9.64 -18.52 -24.84
N ARG A 219 -10.86 -18.18 -25.27
CA ARG A 219 -11.11 -17.33 -26.44
C ARG A 219 -10.48 -15.96 -26.29
N GLU A 220 -10.66 -15.33 -25.13
CA GLU A 220 -10.07 -14.01 -24.85
C GLU A 220 -8.55 -14.09 -24.73
N ALA A 221 -8.00 -15.13 -24.10
CA ALA A 221 -6.55 -15.32 -23.97
C ALA A 221 -5.85 -15.51 -25.33
N ALA A 222 -6.54 -16.09 -26.32
CA ALA A 222 -6.02 -16.19 -27.69
C ALA A 222 -5.83 -14.83 -28.36
N VAL A 223 -6.56 -13.79 -27.92
CA VAL A 223 -6.39 -12.41 -28.40
C VAL A 223 -5.20 -11.75 -27.71
N ASP A 224 -5.18 -11.77 -26.38
CA ASP A 224 -4.14 -11.16 -25.57
C ASP A 224 -4.25 -11.52 -24.08
N VAL A 225 -3.14 -11.52 -23.36
CA VAL A 225 -3.11 -11.75 -21.91
C VAL A 225 -2.47 -10.54 -21.22
N PRO A 226 -3.23 -9.76 -20.42
CA PRO A 226 -2.72 -8.55 -19.78
C PRO A 226 -1.58 -8.91 -18.80
N PRO A 227 -0.48 -8.14 -18.76
CA PRO A 227 0.68 -8.44 -17.93
C PRO A 227 0.35 -8.64 -16.45
N LEU A 228 -0.54 -7.80 -15.90
CA LEU A 228 -0.92 -7.83 -14.49
C LEU A 228 -1.50 -9.17 -14.02
N LEU A 229 -2.31 -9.81 -14.87
CA LEU A 229 -3.03 -11.05 -14.54
C LEU A 229 -2.46 -12.28 -15.25
N ARG A 230 -1.30 -12.15 -15.89
CA ARG A 230 -0.69 -13.20 -16.71
C ARG A 230 -0.51 -14.51 -15.94
N GLY A 231 0.02 -14.44 -14.71
CA GLY A 231 0.20 -15.62 -13.84
C GLY A 231 -1.11 -16.38 -13.57
N PRO A 232 -2.11 -15.74 -12.94
CA PRO A 232 -3.42 -16.36 -12.68
C PRO A 232 -4.12 -16.89 -13.94
N ILE A 233 -4.04 -16.16 -15.06
CA ILE A 233 -4.64 -16.58 -16.34
C ILE A 233 -3.98 -17.86 -16.85
N TRP A 234 -2.65 -17.91 -16.91
CA TRP A 234 -1.94 -19.12 -17.34
C TRP A 234 -2.17 -20.30 -16.40
N ALA A 235 -2.23 -20.05 -15.10
CA ALA A 235 -2.51 -21.09 -14.12
C ALA A 235 -3.93 -21.68 -14.30
N ALA A 236 -4.92 -20.86 -14.66
CA ALA A 236 -6.27 -21.32 -15.01
C ALA A 236 -6.32 -22.05 -16.36
N LEU A 237 -5.59 -21.58 -17.37
CA LEU A 237 -5.50 -22.21 -18.70
C LEU A 237 -4.83 -23.58 -18.67
N LEU A 238 -3.83 -23.74 -17.80
CA LEU A 238 -3.06 -24.97 -17.63
C LEU A 238 -3.64 -25.91 -16.55
N GLU A 239 -4.75 -25.52 -15.91
CA GLU A 239 -5.42 -26.30 -14.86
C GLU A 239 -4.50 -26.66 -13.67
N VAL A 240 -3.53 -25.78 -13.36
CA VAL A 240 -2.49 -26.05 -12.34
C VAL A 240 -2.99 -25.79 -10.91
N VAL A 241 -4.02 -24.96 -10.75
CA VAL A 241 -4.55 -24.59 -9.43
C VAL A 241 -5.97 -25.14 -9.29
N PRO A 242 -6.27 -25.88 -8.20
CA PRO A 242 -7.61 -26.38 -7.95
C PRO A 242 -8.58 -25.21 -7.73
N ASN A 243 -9.75 -25.32 -8.39
CA ASN A 243 -10.84 -24.35 -8.43
C ASN A 243 -10.97 -23.49 -7.16
N GLY A 244 -10.87 -22.16 -7.32
CA GLY A 244 -11.29 -21.19 -6.29
C GLY A 244 -10.21 -20.61 -5.36
N SER A 245 -8.92 -20.72 -5.69
CA SER A 245 -7.82 -20.11 -4.91
C SER A 245 -7.20 -18.87 -5.59
N TYR A 246 -8.03 -18.06 -6.27
CA TYR A 246 -7.63 -16.83 -6.98
C TYR A 246 -8.33 -15.58 -6.44
#